data_AF-A0A7K5UIH9-F1
#
_entry.id   AF-A0A7K5UIH9-F1
#
_cell.length_a   1.000
_cell.length_b   1.000
_cell.length_c   1.000
_cell.angle_alpha   90.00
_cell.angle_beta   90.00
_cell.angle_gamma   90.00
#
_symmetry.space_group_name_H-M   'P 1'
#
loop_
_entity.id
_entity.type
_entity.pdbx_description
1 polymer ?
#
loop_
_entity_poly.entity_id
_entity_poly.type
_entity_poly.pdbx_seq_one_letter_code
_entity_poly.pdbx_strand_id
1 'polypeptide(L)'
;MWLYVVLAALAWALGWLVRDHRTLPSVKDKHVFITGCDSGFGNLLARRLARRGYRVLAACLTPHGAESLQRSCGGHLRTTLLDVTRSDSIRRAGEWVRAEVGEKGLFGLVNNAGVANPIGPTEWMDIEDYRRVMAVNTFGAIEVTLQLLPLLKRARGRVVNTSSVLGRVSANGGGYCMSKYCVEAFSDSLRIVEPGFFKTAVTNLDVLEASLQQLWERLAPETRLSYGEDFFQK
;
A
#
# COMPACT_ATOMS: atom_id res chain seq x y z
N MET A 1 -1.48 -40.64 18.42
CA MET A 1 -2.20 -39.39 18.09
C MET A 1 -1.44 -38.15 18.59
N TRP A 2 -1.10 -38.05 19.87
CA TRP A 2 -0.39 -36.89 20.45
C TRP A 2 1.03 -36.61 19.90
N LEU A 3 1.79 -37.65 19.55
CA LEU A 3 3.14 -37.50 18.97
C LEU A 3 3.13 -36.67 17.68
N TYR A 4 2.17 -36.91 16.78
CA TYR A 4 2.04 -36.17 15.53
C TYR A 4 1.63 -34.71 15.75
N VAL A 5 0.80 -34.43 16.77
CA VAL A 5 0.41 -33.06 17.13
C VAL A 5 1.61 -32.29 17.68
N VAL A 6 2.41 -32.92 18.54
CA VAL A 6 3.64 -32.31 19.09
C VAL A 6 4.67 -32.06 17.98
N LEU A 7 4.88 -33.03 17.08
CA LEU A 7 5.79 -32.86 15.94
C LEU A 7 5.33 -31.75 15.00
N ALA A 8 4.04 -31.63 14.73
CA ALA A 8 3.48 -30.55 13.92
C ALA A 8 3.65 -29.17 14.60
N ALA A 9 3.43 -29.08 15.91
CA ALA A 9 3.63 -27.84 16.68
C ALA A 9 5.11 -27.43 16.70
N LEU A 10 6.03 -28.38 16.89
CA LEU A 10 7.47 -28.14 16.85
C LEU A 10 7.94 -27.73 15.45
N ALA A 11 7.45 -28.39 14.39
CA ALA A 11 7.74 -28.01 13.02
C ALA A 11 7.20 -26.60 12.68
N TRP A 12 6.01 -26.27 13.18
CA TRP A 12 5.43 -24.93 13.04
C TRP A 12 6.24 -23.87 13.80
N ALA A 13 6.62 -24.15 15.04
CA ALA A 13 7.45 -23.25 15.85
C ALA A 13 8.84 -23.04 15.23
N LEU A 14 9.48 -24.12 14.76
CA LEU A 14 10.76 -24.05 14.07
C LEU A 14 10.64 -23.28 12.74
N GLY A 15 9.59 -23.54 11.97
CA GLY A 15 9.30 -22.79 10.74
C GLY A 15 9.05 -21.30 11.01
N TRP A 16 8.36 -20.98 12.10
CA TRP A 16 8.15 -19.60 12.55
C TRP A 16 9.46 -18.93 12.95
N LEU A 17 10.31 -19.60 13.74
CA LEU A 17 11.64 -19.11 14.12
C LEU A 17 12.53 -18.87 12.90
N VAL A 18 12.64 -19.85 12.01
CA VAL A 18 13.43 -19.73 10.77
C VAL A 18 12.93 -18.56 9.93
N ARG A 19 11.61 -18.40 9.77
CA ARG A 19 11.02 -17.29 9.03
C ARG A 19 11.34 -15.94 9.67
N ASP A 20 11.22 -15.82 10.99
CA ASP A 20 11.44 -14.55 11.71
C ASP A 20 12.93 -14.14 11.75
N HIS A 21 13.82 -15.13 11.70
CA HIS A 21 15.26 -14.92 11.57
C HIS A 21 15.74 -14.64 10.14
N ARG A 22 14.88 -14.68 9.12
CA ARG A 22 15.27 -14.27 7.76
C ARG A 22 15.49 -12.75 7.71
N THR A 23 16.75 -12.36 7.72
CA THR A 23 17.16 -10.99 7.41
C THR A 23 17.37 -10.84 5.91
N LEU A 24 16.89 -9.73 5.34
CA LEU A 24 17.23 -9.39 3.96
C LEU A 24 18.73 -9.07 3.87
N PRO A 25 19.47 -9.56 2.86
CA PRO A 25 20.85 -9.13 2.63
C PRO A 25 20.91 -7.63 2.35
N SER A 26 22.04 -7.02 2.76
CA SER A 26 22.33 -5.58 2.86
C SER A 26 21.16 -4.63 2.57
N VAL A 27 20.67 -4.01 3.62
CA VAL A 27 19.54 -3.05 3.58
C VAL A 27 20.00 -1.60 3.48
N LYS A 28 21.32 -1.36 3.48
CA LYS A 28 21.89 -0.03 3.29
C LYS A 28 21.39 0.56 1.97
N ASP A 29 20.93 1.81 2.04
CA ASP A 29 20.40 2.61 0.93
C ASP A 29 19.06 2.16 0.30
N LYS A 30 18.34 1.21 0.91
CA LYS A 30 16.98 0.87 0.48
C LYS A 30 15.98 1.86 1.08
N HIS A 31 15.30 2.61 0.21
CA HIS A 31 14.29 3.58 0.62
C HIS A 31 12.92 2.91 0.80
N VAL A 32 12.28 3.15 1.94
CA VAL A 32 10.92 2.68 2.22
C VAL A 32 10.04 3.86 2.55
N PHE A 33 8.95 4.04 1.80
CA PHE A 33 7.94 5.06 2.07
C PHE A 33 6.78 4.44 2.85
N ILE A 34 6.36 5.09 3.92
CA ILE A 34 5.29 4.60 4.81
C ILE A 34 4.29 5.73 5.03
N THR A 35 3.01 5.48 4.78
CA THR A 35 1.93 6.43 5.07
C THR A 35 1.34 6.24 6.47
N GLY A 36 0.83 7.31 7.10
CA GLY A 36 0.17 7.23 8.41
C GLY A 36 1.13 6.95 9.56
N CYS A 37 2.22 7.70 9.65
CA CYS A 37 3.28 7.48 10.63
C CYS A 37 3.13 8.31 11.93
N ASP A 38 2.04 9.05 12.11
CA ASP A 38 1.80 9.86 13.31
C ASP A 38 1.83 9.02 14.60
N SER A 39 1.27 7.81 14.54
CA SER A 39 1.19 6.88 15.68
C SER A 39 1.07 5.42 15.23
N GLY A 40 0.87 4.49 16.18
CA GLY A 40 0.51 3.11 15.91
C GLY A 40 1.51 2.32 15.07
N PHE A 41 1.01 1.43 14.21
CA PHE A 41 1.83 0.49 13.45
C PHE A 41 2.79 1.18 12.47
N GLY A 42 2.34 2.22 11.76
CA GLY A 42 3.19 2.99 10.85
C GLY A 42 4.38 3.62 11.55
N ASN A 43 4.14 4.25 12.70
CA ASN A 43 5.19 4.86 13.53
C ASN A 43 6.19 3.81 14.05
N LEU A 44 5.69 2.70 14.60
CA LEU A 44 6.52 1.61 15.11
C LEU A 44 7.35 0.96 13.99
N LEU A 45 6.75 0.75 12.83
CA LEU A 45 7.42 0.21 11.65
C LEU A 45 8.52 1.15 11.16
N ALA A 46 8.23 2.45 11.04
CA ALA A 46 9.21 3.46 10.65
C ALA A 46 10.45 3.42 11.56
N ARG A 47 10.23 3.41 12.88
CA ARG A 47 11.31 3.29 13.88
C ARG A 47 12.08 1.98 13.78
N ARG A 48 11.39 0.86 13.50
CA ARG A 48 12.02 -0.47 13.39
C ARG A 48 12.87 -0.57 12.14
N LEU A 49 12.41 -0.05 11.01
CA LEU A 49 13.15 -0.05 9.74
C LEU A 49 14.36 0.90 9.80
N ALA A 50 14.21 2.09 10.37
CA ALA A 50 15.32 3.02 10.56
C ALA A 50 16.44 2.39 11.40
N ARG A 51 16.09 1.76 12.54
CA ARG A 51 17.06 1.01 13.38
C ARG A 51 17.72 -0.17 12.69
N ARG A 52 17.09 -0.72 11.65
CA ARG A 52 17.65 -1.79 10.83
C ARG A 52 18.52 -1.28 9.68
N GLY A 53 18.66 0.04 9.51
CA GLY A 53 19.53 0.67 8.51
C GLY A 53 18.85 0.99 7.17
N TYR A 54 17.52 0.86 7.08
CA TYR A 54 16.77 1.36 5.93
C TYR A 54 16.72 2.89 5.94
N ARG A 55 16.58 3.49 4.75
CA ARG A 55 16.26 4.92 4.63
C ARG A 55 14.74 5.08 4.62
N VAL A 56 14.19 5.52 5.74
CA VAL A 56 12.74 5.60 5.93
C VAL A 56 12.24 6.99 5.57
N LEU A 57 11.28 7.02 4.65
CA LEU A 57 10.54 8.20 4.25
C LEU A 57 9.14 8.09 4.88
N ALA A 58 8.92 8.75 6.01
CA ALA A 58 7.73 8.60 6.83
C ALA A 58 6.73 9.74 6.59
N ALA A 59 5.58 9.43 6.01
CA ALA A 59 4.49 10.38 5.81
C ALA A 59 3.59 10.44 7.06
N CYS A 60 3.38 11.64 7.59
CA CYS A 60 2.47 11.91 8.72
C CYS A 60 1.38 12.90 8.28
N LEU A 61 0.20 12.80 8.87
CA LEU A 61 -0.89 13.74 8.64
C LEU A 61 -0.65 15.07 9.38
N THR A 62 -0.04 15.01 10.57
CA THR A 62 0.13 16.17 11.45
C THR A 62 1.59 16.62 11.54
N PRO A 63 1.86 17.94 11.62
CA PRO A 63 3.22 18.46 11.87
C PRO A 63 3.84 17.93 13.16
N HIS A 64 3.05 17.86 14.24
CA HIS A 64 3.50 17.33 15.52
C HIS A 64 3.95 15.86 15.41
N GLY A 65 3.17 15.02 14.72
CA GLY A 65 3.51 13.62 14.46
C GLY A 65 4.81 13.48 13.67
N ALA A 66 4.96 14.28 12.61
CA ALA A 66 6.18 14.33 11.79
C ALA A 66 7.41 14.72 12.62
N GLU A 67 7.36 15.84 13.33
CA GLU A 67 8.48 16.32 14.14
C GLU A 67 8.87 15.35 15.25
N SER A 68 7.88 14.81 15.97
CA SER A 68 8.10 13.84 17.04
C SER A 68 8.78 12.57 16.53
N LEU A 69 8.32 12.04 15.38
CA LEU A 69 8.93 10.86 14.77
C LEU A 69 10.35 11.15 14.24
N GLN A 70 10.56 12.29 13.59
CA GLN A 70 11.87 12.65 13.06
C GLN A 70 12.93 12.79 14.15
N ARG A 71 12.61 13.47 15.27
CA ARG A 71 13.52 13.59 16.43
C ARG A 71 13.93 12.25 17.01
N SER A 72 13.11 11.21 16.83
CA SER A 72 13.29 9.94 17.50
C SER A 72 14.23 8.95 16.82
N CYS A 73 14.60 9.18 15.55
CA CYS A 73 15.25 8.15 14.72
C CYS A 73 16.51 8.60 13.94
N GLY A 74 17.09 9.76 14.26
CA GLY A 74 18.36 10.21 13.64
C GLY A 74 18.31 10.32 12.11
N GLY A 75 19.47 10.30 11.45
CA GLY A 75 19.62 10.58 10.01
C GLY A 75 19.07 9.53 9.03
N HIS A 76 18.57 8.39 9.52
CA HIS A 76 18.00 7.34 8.67
C HIS A 76 16.49 7.46 8.44
N LEU A 77 15.84 8.46 9.06
CA LEU A 77 14.42 8.73 8.93
C LEU A 77 14.19 10.19 8.58
N ARG A 78 13.40 10.44 7.53
CA ARG A 78 12.92 11.77 7.16
C ARG A 78 11.41 11.75 7.08
N THR A 79 10.77 12.85 7.47
CA THR A 79 9.32 12.95 7.47
C THR A 79 8.80 13.94 6.44
N THR A 80 7.59 13.70 5.96
CA THR A 80 6.83 14.62 5.12
C THR A 80 5.37 14.67 5.57
N LEU A 81 4.67 15.76 5.26
CA LEU A 81 3.24 15.85 5.49
C LEU A 81 2.49 15.20 4.32
N LEU A 82 1.51 14.36 4.66
CA LEU A 82 0.66 13.70 3.68
C LEU A 82 -0.76 13.52 4.21
N ASP A 83 -1.70 14.19 3.55
CA ASP A 83 -3.11 13.82 3.59
C ASP A 83 -3.44 12.97 2.36
N VAL A 84 -3.71 11.67 2.58
CA VAL A 84 -4.02 10.72 1.51
C VAL A 84 -5.40 10.94 0.88
N THR A 85 -6.22 11.83 1.41
CA THR A 85 -7.52 12.21 0.80
C THR A 85 -7.38 13.36 -0.20
N ARG A 86 -6.17 13.92 -0.33
CA ARG A 86 -5.89 15.10 -1.13
C ARG A 86 -4.84 14.84 -2.21
N SER A 87 -5.27 14.84 -3.46
CA SER A 87 -4.38 14.60 -4.62
C SER A 87 -3.21 15.58 -4.73
N ASP A 88 -3.40 16.84 -4.33
CA ASP A 88 -2.31 17.81 -4.29
C ASP A 88 -1.25 17.46 -3.24
N SER A 89 -1.68 16.93 -2.09
CA SER A 89 -0.78 16.45 -1.05
C SER A 89 -0.02 15.20 -1.48
N ILE A 90 -0.70 14.26 -2.15
CA ILE A 90 -0.08 13.05 -2.68
C ILE A 90 0.96 13.39 -3.74
N ARG A 91 0.65 14.31 -4.65
CA ARG A 91 1.60 14.76 -5.69
C ARG A 91 2.86 15.36 -5.08
N ARG A 92 2.72 16.30 -4.13
CA ARG A 92 3.87 16.91 -3.43
C ARG A 92 4.72 15.86 -2.69
N ALA A 93 4.08 14.94 -1.98
CA ALA A 93 4.79 13.85 -1.31
C ALA A 93 5.52 12.94 -2.32
N GLY A 94 4.90 12.64 -3.47
CA GLY A 94 5.50 11.85 -4.54
C GLY A 94 6.72 12.53 -5.17
N GLU A 95 6.66 13.84 -5.41
CA GLU A 95 7.80 14.64 -5.89
C GLU A 95 8.94 14.64 -4.87
N TRP A 96 8.61 14.82 -3.59
CA TRP A 96 9.59 14.73 -2.50
C TRP A 96 10.23 13.34 -2.44
N VAL A 97 9.44 12.25 -2.50
CA VAL A 97 9.98 10.89 -2.56
C VAL A 97 10.89 10.70 -3.77
N ARG A 98 10.51 11.20 -4.96
CA ARG A 98 11.34 11.14 -6.17
C ARG A 98 12.70 11.80 -5.95
N ALA A 99 12.73 12.97 -5.31
CA ALA A 99 13.97 13.67 -4.99
C ALA A 99 14.85 12.90 -4.00
N GLU A 100 14.26 12.26 -2.99
CA GLU A 100 15.00 11.49 -1.98
C GLU A 100 15.59 10.19 -2.53
N VAL A 101 14.85 9.48 -3.39
CA VAL A 101 15.29 8.17 -3.91
C VAL A 101 16.16 8.26 -5.16
N GLY A 102 15.98 9.31 -5.97
CA GLY A 102 16.67 9.51 -7.23
C GLY A 102 16.56 8.29 -8.17
N GLU A 103 17.65 8.01 -8.87
CA GLU A 103 17.73 6.90 -9.84
C GLU A 103 17.61 5.51 -9.22
N LYS A 104 17.80 5.37 -7.90
CA LYS A 104 17.68 4.07 -7.21
C LYS A 104 16.23 3.59 -7.16
N GLY A 105 15.26 4.48 -7.25
CA GLY A 105 13.84 4.17 -7.10
C GLY A 105 13.44 3.78 -5.67
N LEU A 106 12.18 3.39 -5.50
CA LEU A 106 11.58 3.11 -4.19
C LEU A 106 11.55 1.60 -3.91
N PHE A 107 12.32 1.14 -2.92
CA PHE A 107 12.41 -0.28 -2.58
C PHE A 107 11.11 -0.82 -1.97
N GLY A 108 10.42 -0.01 -1.16
CA GLY A 108 9.17 -0.42 -0.53
C GLY A 108 8.18 0.72 -0.37
N LEU A 109 6.91 0.44 -0.61
CA LEU A 109 5.78 1.26 -0.23
C LEU A 109 4.96 0.50 0.81
N VAL A 110 4.65 1.15 1.93
CA VAL A 110 3.72 0.65 2.93
C VAL A 110 2.54 1.60 3.05
N ASN A 111 1.40 1.20 2.47
CA ASN A 111 0.14 1.89 2.64
C ASN A 111 -0.43 1.50 4.01
N ASN A 112 -0.20 2.36 5.01
CA ASN A 112 -0.64 2.15 6.38
C ASN A 112 -1.65 3.19 6.87
N ALA A 113 -1.70 4.39 6.27
CA ALA A 113 -2.71 5.39 6.58
C ALA A 113 -4.11 4.77 6.54
N GLY A 114 -4.88 4.95 7.61
CA GLY A 114 -6.22 4.41 7.70
C GLY A 114 -6.99 4.87 8.93
N VAL A 115 -8.31 4.91 8.79
CA VAL A 115 -9.28 5.25 9.83
C VAL A 115 -10.29 4.13 9.97
N ALA A 116 -10.76 3.90 11.20
CA ALA A 116 -11.82 2.94 11.48
C ALA A 116 -13.19 3.62 11.49
N ASN A 117 -13.26 4.80 12.10
CA ASN A 117 -14.50 5.48 12.40
C ASN A 117 -14.96 6.39 11.25
N PRO A 118 -16.28 6.62 11.14
CA PRO A 118 -17.34 6.10 12.03
C PRO A 118 -17.69 4.62 11.77
N ILE A 119 -18.09 3.92 12.83
CA ILE A 119 -18.58 2.54 12.84
C ILE A 119 -19.88 2.53 13.64
N GLY A 120 -20.92 1.89 13.12
CA GLY A 120 -22.21 1.76 13.78
C GLY A 120 -23.18 0.88 12.97
N PRO A 121 -24.38 0.61 13.51
CA PRO A 121 -25.49 0.02 12.76
C PRO A 121 -25.74 0.80 11.47
N THR A 122 -26.05 0.10 10.37
CA THR A 122 -26.20 0.70 9.05
C THR A 122 -27.23 1.83 9.03
N GLU A 123 -28.32 1.70 9.79
CA GLU A 123 -29.36 2.73 9.88
C GLU A 123 -28.91 4.05 10.56
N TRP A 124 -27.75 4.06 11.24
CA TRP A 124 -27.18 5.27 11.85
C TRP A 124 -26.21 6.01 10.92
N MET A 125 -25.82 5.36 9.82
CA MET A 125 -24.79 5.86 8.92
C MET A 125 -25.43 6.60 7.75
N ASP A 126 -24.78 7.67 7.29
CA ASP A 126 -25.07 8.28 5.99
C ASP A 126 -24.03 7.86 4.94
N ILE A 127 -24.26 8.22 3.67
CA ILE A 127 -23.33 7.88 2.58
C ILE A 127 -21.97 8.57 2.72
N GLU A 128 -21.90 9.74 3.37
CA GLU A 128 -20.66 10.49 3.57
C GLU A 128 -19.74 9.79 4.57
N ASP A 129 -20.31 9.09 5.55
CA ASP A 129 -19.56 8.27 6.48
C ASP A 129 -18.81 7.13 5.78
N TYR A 130 -19.45 6.46 4.82
CA TYR A 130 -18.78 5.47 3.97
C TYR A 130 -17.71 6.13 3.10
N ARG A 131 -18.04 7.24 2.43
CA ARG A 131 -17.11 7.97 1.56
C ARG A 131 -15.85 8.40 2.33
N ARG A 132 -15.99 8.90 3.56
CA ARG A 132 -14.87 9.33 4.41
C ARG A 132 -13.89 8.19 4.68
N VAL A 133 -14.38 7.03 5.10
CA VAL A 133 -13.53 5.86 5.40
C VAL A 133 -12.88 5.33 4.12
N MET A 134 -13.64 5.24 3.03
CA MET A 134 -13.15 4.79 1.73
C MET A 134 -12.11 5.75 1.13
N ALA A 135 -12.29 7.06 1.29
CA ALA A 135 -11.36 8.08 0.82
C ALA A 135 -9.95 7.88 1.41
N VAL A 136 -9.85 7.60 2.71
CA VAL A 136 -8.56 7.36 3.37
C VAL A 136 -8.04 5.96 3.05
N ASN A 137 -8.82 4.93 3.36
CA ASN A 137 -8.33 3.56 3.43
C ASN A 137 -8.16 2.90 2.05
N THR A 138 -8.96 3.32 1.07
CA THR A 138 -9.03 2.71 -0.25
C THR A 138 -8.46 3.64 -1.31
N PHE A 139 -9.14 4.76 -1.58
CA PHE A 139 -8.73 5.66 -2.67
C PHE A 139 -7.37 6.29 -2.40
N GLY A 140 -7.11 6.73 -1.17
CA GLY A 140 -5.80 7.26 -0.78
C GLY A 140 -4.67 6.24 -0.96
N ALA A 141 -4.88 4.97 -0.59
CA ALA A 141 -3.89 3.91 -0.80
C ALA A 141 -3.65 3.63 -2.29
N ILE A 142 -4.71 3.62 -3.11
CA ILE A 142 -4.62 3.46 -4.57
C ILE A 142 -3.85 4.62 -5.19
N GLU A 143 -4.23 5.86 -4.90
CA GLU A 143 -3.63 7.05 -5.51
C GLU A 143 -2.15 7.20 -5.13
N VAL A 144 -1.79 6.98 -3.86
CA VAL A 144 -0.38 6.93 -3.42
C VAL A 144 0.38 5.85 -4.19
N THR A 145 -0.21 4.67 -4.37
CA THR A 145 0.43 3.58 -5.11
C THR A 145 0.66 3.95 -6.57
N LEU A 146 -0.35 4.51 -7.25
CA LEU A 146 -0.25 4.95 -8.63
C LEU A 146 0.82 6.05 -8.81
N GLN A 147 0.84 7.05 -7.92
CA GLN A 147 1.81 8.15 -7.94
C GLN A 147 3.25 7.65 -7.80
N LEU A 148 3.47 6.60 -7.00
CA LEU A 148 4.81 6.06 -6.71
C LEU A 148 5.18 4.84 -7.58
N LEU A 149 4.26 4.35 -8.40
CA LEU A 149 4.43 3.13 -9.19
C LEU A 149 5.66 3.18 -10.12
N PRO A 150 5.98 4.30 -10.81
CA PRO A 150 7.20 4.38 -11.62
C PRO A 150 8.49 4.15 -10.80
N LEU A 151 8.56 4.72 -9.59
CA LEU A 151 9.71 4.56 -8.69
C LEU A 151 9.81 3.13 -8.14
N LEU A 152 8.66 2.52 -7.82
CA LEU A 152 8.58 1.13 -7.39
C LEU A 152 9.04 0.18 -8.49
N LYS A 153 8.58 0.37 -9.73
CA LYS A 153 9.02 -0.42 -10.90
C LYS A 153 10.53 -0.32 -11.11
N ARG A 154 11.09 0.89 -11.05
CA ARG A 154 12.53 1.16 -11.21
C ARG A 154 13.38 0.36 -10.22
N ALA A 155 12.96 0.31 -8.96
CA ALA A 155 13.67 -0.42 -7.90
C ALA A 155 13.31 -1.91 -7.80
N ARG A 156 12.40 -2.43 -8.65
CA ARG A 156 11.74 -3.73 -8.48
C ARG A 156 11.16 -3.89 -7.07
N GLY A 157 10.57 -2.81 -6.56
CA GLY A 157 10.11 -2.67 -5.19
C GLY A 157 8.91 -3.53 -4.84
N ARG A 158 8.41 -3.35 -3.61
CA ARG A 158 7.25 -4.07 -3.09
C ARG A 158 6.23 -3.09 -2.52
N VAL A 159 4.95 -3.36 -2.78
CA VAL A 159 3.83 -2.67 -2.14
C VAL A 159 3.28 -3.58 -1.04
N VAL A 160 3.16 -3.02 0.16
CA VAL A 160 2.54 -3.67 1.31
C VAL A 160 1.35 -2.82 1.73
N ASN A 161 0.17 -3.41 1.67
CA ASN A 161 -1.06 -2.75 2.10
C ASN A 161 -1.44 -3.25 3.50
N THR A 162 -1.69 -2.31 4.42
CA THR A 162 -2.09 -2.64 5.80
C THR A 162 -3.59 -2.88 5.83
N SER A 163 -3.96 -4.15 5.78
CA SER A 163 -5.35 -4.59 5.81
C SER A 163 -5.83 -4.87 7.25
N SER A 164 -6.86 -5.72 7.39
CA SER A 164 -7.43 -6.18 8.65
C SER A 164 -8.04 -7.57 8.47
N VAL A 165 -8.27 -8.29 9.56
CA VAL A 165 -9.17 -9.46 9.54
C VAL A 165 -10.55 -9.09 8.98
N LEU A 166 -10.95 -7.82 9.14
CA LEU A 166 -12.19 -7.27 8.60
C LEU A 166 -12.18 -7.04 7.08
N GLY A 167 -11.05 -7.31 6.40
CA GLY A 167 -11.00 -7.46 4.94
C GLY A 167 -11.34 -8.88 4.47
N ARG A 168 -11.60 -9.81 5.39
CA ARG A 168 -11.96 -11.21 5.10
C ARG A 168 -13.27 -11.65 5.74
N VAL A 169 -13.67 -11.02 6.84
CA VAL A 169 -14.94 -11.25 7.52
C VAL A 169 -15.54 -9.91 7.93
N SER A 170 -16.78 -9.65 7.53
CA SER A 170 -17.50 -8.44 7.95
C SER A 170 -18.12 -8.63 9.33
N ALA A 171 -17.59 -7.92 10.34
CA ALA A 171 -18.10 -7.96 11.71
C ALA A 171 -18.56 -6.58 12.23
N ASN A 172 -18.32 -5.51 11.47
CA ASN A 172 -18.70 -4.14 11.82
C ASN A 172 -19.53 -3.52 10.70
N GLY A 173 -20.48 -2.64 11.05
CA GLY A 173 -21.17 -1.77 10.09
C GLY A 173 -20.35 -0.54 9.69
N GLY A 174 -20.86 0.24 8.74
CA GLY A 174 -20.15 1.38 8.16
C GLY A 174 -19.07 1.00 7.13
N GLY A 175 -18.25 1.98 6.73
CA GLY A 175 -17.31 1.83 5.61
C GLY A 175 -16.06 1.00 5.90
N TYR A 176 -15.78 0.62 7.15
CA TYR A 176 -14.49 0.03 7.50
C TYR A 176 -14.26 -1.35 6.86
N CYS A 177 -15.18 -2.30 7.04
CA CYS A 177 -15.06 -3.63 6.44
C CYS A 177 -14.94 -3.51 4.93
N MET A 178 -15.85 -2.76 4.30
CA MET A 178 -15.82 -2.49 2.84
C MET A 178 -14.45 -1.98 2.39
N SER A 179 -13.89 -0.99 3.09
CA SER A 179 -12.59 -0.43 2.74
C SER A 179 -11.45 -1.45 2.80
N LYS A 180 -11.51 -2.40 3.74
CA LYS A 180 -10.49 -3.45 3.91
C LYS A 180 -10.66 -4.58 2.89
N TYR A 181 -11.89 -4.95 2.53
CA TYR A 181 -12.14 -5.84 1.40
C TYR A 181 -11.62 -5.23 0.09
N CYS A 182 -11.85 -3.93 -0.13
CA CYS A 182 -11.32 -3.24 -1.31
C CYS A 182 -9.79 -3.22 -1.34
N VAL A 183 -9.13 -3.08 -0.18
CA VAL A 183 -7.66 -3.14 -0.09
C VAL A 183 -7.13 -4.56 -0.39
N GLU A 184 -7.80 -5.62 0.05
CA GLU A 184 -7.44 -6.99 -0.35
C GLU A 184 -7.58 -7.16 -1.88
N ALA A 185 -8.74 -6.79 -2.44
CA ALA A 185 -8.99 -6.89 -3.88
C ALA A 185 -7.97 -6.08 -4.70
N PHE A 186 -7.64 -4.86 -4.27
CA PHE A 186 -6.60 -4.04 -4.90
C PHE A 186 -5.22 -4.72 -4.84
N SER A 187 -4.90 -5.37 -3.73
CA SER A 187 -3.63 -6.11 -3.58
C SER A 187 -3.54 -7.30 -4.54
N ASP A 188 -4.65 -7.98 -4.79
CA ASP A 188 -4.75 -9.06 -5.77
C ASP A 188 -4.66 -8.53 -7.20
N SER A 189 -5.32 -7.41 -7.50
CA SER A 189 -5.21 -6.73 -8.80
C SER A 189 -3.80 -6.24 -9.11
N LEU A 190 -2.95 -5.95 -8.12
CA LEU A 190 -1.53 -5.65 -8.36
C LEU A 190 -0.72 -6.89 -8.80
N ARG A 191 -1.27 -8.10 -8.65
CA ARG A 191 -0.60 -9.38 -8.90
C ARG A 191 -1.28 -10.23 -9.97
N ILE A 192 -2.20 -9.63 -10.75
CA ILE A 192 -3.19 -10.28 -11.63
C ILE A 192 -2.84 -11.72 -12.00
N VAL A 193 -3.69 -12.64 -11.53
CA VAL A 193 -3.81 -14.01 -12.02
C VAL A 193 -5.28 -14.18 -12.38
N GLU A 194 -5.60 -14.20 -13.68
CA GLU A 194 -6.98 -14.23 -14.16
C GLU A 194 -7.38 -15.65 -14.62
N PRO A 195 -8.44 -16.28 -14.05
CA PRO A 195 -8.88 -17.62 -14.42
C PRO A 195 -10.00 -17.68 -15.49
N GLY A 196 -10.34 -16.57 -16.16
CA GLY A 196 -11.32 -16.52 -17.27
C GLY A 196 -12.74 -16.07 -16.87
N PHE A 197 -13.59 -15.80 -17.87
CA PHE A 197 -14.94 -15.21 -17.71
C PHE A 197 -16.02 -15.84 -18.63
N PHE A 198 -17.29 -15.66 -18.26
CA PHE A 198 -18.45 -15.97 -19.10
C PHE A 198 -18.85 -14.76 -19.96
N LYS A 199 -19.30 -14.97 -21.21
CA LYS A 199 -19.70 -13.90 -22.13
C LYS A 199 -20.98 -13.19 -21.65
N THR A 200 -20.82 -12.02 -21.06
CA THR A 200 -21.88 -11.09 -20.64
C THR A 200 -21.60 -9.69 -21.17
N ALA A 201 -22.54 -8.75 -21.02
CA ALA A 201 -22.31 -7.34 -21.37
C ALA A 201 -21.19 -6.70 -20.56
N VAL A 202 -20.99 -7.13 -19.30
CA VAL A 202 -19.89 -6.67 -18.43
C VAL A 202 -18.53 -7.15 -18.93
N THR A 203 -18.50 -8.27 -19.66
CA THR A 203 -17.29 -8.89 -20.22
C THR A 203 -17.24 -8.75 -21.75
N ASN A 204 -17.91 -7.74 -22.31
CA ASN A 204 -17.86 -7.48 -23.74
C ASN A 204 -16.45 -7.01 -24.10
N LEU A 205 -15.75 -7.80 -24.93
CA LEU A 205 -14.36 -7.57 -25.28
C LEU A 205 -14.16 -6.22 -26.01
N ASP A 206 -15.11 -5.78 -26.84
CA ASP A 206 -15.00 -4.52 -27.55
C ASP A 206 -15.06 -3.32 -26.57
N VAL A 207 -15.93 -3.41 -25.56
CA VAL A 207 -16.05 -2.38 -24.50
C VAL A 207 -14.82 -2.37 -23.61
N LEU A 208 -14.29 -3.55 -23.27
CA LEU A 208 -13.06 -3.72 -22.50
C LEU A 208 -11.85 -3.15 -23.27
N GLU A 209 -11.69 -3.50 -24.54
CA GLU A 209 -10.60 -3.02 -25.40
C GLU A 209 -10.65 -1.50 -25.56
N ALA A 210 -11.83 -0.93 -25.83
CA ALA A 210 -12.01 0.52 -25.90
C ALA A 210 -11.65 1.22 -24.59
N SER A 211 -12.05 0.65 -23.45
CA SER A 211 -11.71 1.19 -22.13
C SER A 211 -10.21 1.12 -21.85
N LEU A 212 -9.56 0.00 -22.18
CA LEU A 212 -8.11 -0.18 -22.05
C LEU A 212 -7.34 0.80 -22.95
N GLN A 213 -7.79 1.03 -24.18
CA GLN A 213 -7.19 2.00 -25.09
C GLN A 213 -7.28 3.43 -24.52
N GLN A 214 -8.44 3.83 -23.99
CA GLN A 214 -8.61 5.13 -23.34
C GLN A 214 -7.67 5.28 -22.12
N LEU A 215 -7.51 4.22 -21.33
CA LEU A 215 -6.57 4.22 -20.21
C LEU A 215 -5.13 4.34 -20.68
N TRP A 216 -4.75 3.65 -21.75
CA TRP A 216 -3.42 3.68 -22.37
C TRP A 216 -3.06 5.07 -22.89
N GLU A 217 -3.99 5.75 -23.56
CA GLU A 217 -3.80 7.10 -24.09
C GLU A 217 -3.64 8.16 -22.97
N ARG A 218 -4.23 7.92 -21.80
CA ARG A 218 -4.11 8.82 -20.64
C ARG A 218 -2.81 8.63 -19.84
N LEU A 219 -2.03 7.59 -20.11
CA LEU A 219 -0.80 7.33 -19.36
C LEU A 219 0.23 8.44 -19.57
N ALA A 220 0.98 8.76 -18.51
CA ALA A 220 2.16 9.60 -18.63
C ALA A 220 3.21 8.93 -19.55
N PRO A 221 3.98 9.69 -20.35
CA PRO A 221 4.96 9.12 -21.29
C PRO A 221 5.96 8.16 -20.64
N GLU A 222 6.48 8.50 -19.46
CA GLU A 222 7.39 7.63 -18.69
C GLU A 222 6.73 6.27 -18.36
N THR A 223 5.43 6.27 -18.06
CA THR A 223 4.70 5.03 -17.73
C THR A 223 4.44 4.19 -18.96
N ARG A 224 4.06 4.81 -20.09
CA ARG A 224 3.85 4.13 -21.38
C ARG A 224 5.13 3.45 -21.88
N LEU A 225 6.25 4.18 -21.85
CA LEU A 225 7.58 3.65 -22.19
C LEU A 225 7.98 2.44 -21.33
N SER A 226 7.57 2.39 -20.06
CA SER A 226 7.88 1.27 -19.17
C SER A 226 7.21 -0.05 -19.56
N TYR A 227 6.13 -0.01 -20.35
CA TYR A 227 5.45 -1.20 -20.90
C TYR A 227 6.00 -1.61 -22.28
N GLY A 228 6.66 -0.68 -23.00
CA GLY A 228 7.10 -0.85 -24.39
C GLY A 228 6.03 -0.38 -25.38
N GLU A 229 6.46 0.16 -26.53
CA GLU A 229 5.56 0.71 -27.57
C GLU A 229 4.59 -0.34 -28.13
N ASP A 230 5.03 -1.61 -28.20
CA ASP A 230 4.25 -2.70 -28.79
C ASP A 230 3.32 -3.40 -27.79
N PHE A 231 3.27 -2.97 -26.52
CA PHE A 231 2.51 -3.67 -25.47
C PHE A 231 1.01 -3.76 -25.80
N PHE A 232 0.47 -2.72 -26.43
CA PHE A 232 -0.95 -2.65 -26.79
C PHE A 232 -1.25 -3.16 -28.21
N GLN A 233 -0.21 -3.49 -29.01
CA GLN A 233 -0.37 -3.97 -30.38
C GLN A 233 -0.39 -5.51 -30.50
N LYS A 234 -0.24 -6.22 -29.37
CA LYS A 234 -0.26 -7.68 -29.28
C LYS A 234 -1.54 -8.16 -28.64
#